data_AF-A0AAD7DYC4-F1
#
_entry.id   AF-A0AAD7DYC4-F1
#
_cell.length_a   1.000
_cell.length_b   1.000
_cell.length_c   1.000
_cell.angle_alpha   90.00
_cell.angle_beta   90.00
_cell.angle_gamma   90.00
#
_symmetry.space_group_name_H-M   'P 1'
#
loop_
_entity.id
_entity.type
_entity.pdbx_description
1 polymer ?
#
loop_
_entity_poly.entity_id
_entity_poly.type
_entity_poly.pdbx_seq_one_letter_code
_entity_poly.pdbx_strand_id
1 'polypeptide(L)'
;MDSTDGIDVLPDEIFAVIFKLVADSPITSLETDEPFPLAASRVSRRWRAVTLASPEIWATVRFTRRSCSWKLANAFIERTGSYPLDISVGLEPYTRADLPPPRTPASNILAVIGPHIHRWRKIPLCGSKRYFADLRQFMHD
;
A
#
# COMPACT_ATOMS: atom_id res chain seq x y z
N MET A 1 13.13 39.13 6.55
CA MET A 1 12.32 38.37 7.52
C MET A 1 12.29 36.95 7.00
N ASP A 2 13.26 36.13 7.42
CA ASP A 2 13.28 34.71 7.10
C ASP A 2 12.18 34.04 7.93
N SER A 3 11.00 33.86 7.32
CA SER A 3 10.01 32.93 7.83
C SER A 3 10.62 31.55 7.63
N THR A 4 11.35 31.08 8.63
CA THR A 4 11.71 29.66 8.75
C THR A 4 10.40 28.94 9.09
N ASP A 5 9.60 28.73 8.04
CA ASP A 5 8.28 28.15 8.13
C ASP A 5 8.36 26.83 8.91
N GLY A 6 7.45 26.67 9.87
CA GLY A 6 7.60 25.69 10.96
C GLY A 6 7.74 24.22 10.53
N ILE A 7 7.42 23.89 9.28
CA ILE A 7 7.59 22.54 8.73
C ILE A 7 9.07 22.18 8.49
N ASP A 8 9.93 23.15 8.23
CA ASP A 8 11.35 22.90 7.98
C ASP A 8 12.14 22.64 9.27
N VAL A 9 11.60 23.03 10.43
CA VAL A 9 12.24 22.85 11.75
C VAL A 9 11.89 21.49 12.37
N LEU A 10 10.83 20.83 11.91
CA LEU A 10 10.43 19.52 12.44
C LEU A 10 11.52 18.48 12.20
N PRO A 11 11.93 17.67 13.18
CA PRO A 11 12.86 16.57 12.97
C PRO A 11 12.33 15.51 11.98
N ASP A 12 13.24 14.75 11.36
CA ASP A 12 12.89 13.72 10.37
C ASP A 12 12.05 12.58 10.99
N GLU A 13 12.22 12.32 12.28
CA GLU A 13 11.44 11.33 13.04
C GLU A 13 9.96 11.74 13.12
N ILE A 14 9.69 13.05 13.23
CA ILE A 14 8.32 13.57 13.28
C ILE A 14 7.66 13.46 11.90
N PHE A 15 8.41 13.72 10.82
CA PHE A 15 7.94 13.46 9.47
C PHE A 15 7.58 11.98 9.27
N ALA A 16 8.44 11.06 9.72
CA ALA A 16 8.18 9.63 9.60
C ALA A 16 6.89 9.22 10.31
N VAL A 17 6.66 9.74 11.53
CA VAL A 17 5.41 9.48 12.29
C VAL A 17 4.18 10.03 11.57
N ILE A 18 4.23 11.29 11.10
CA ILE A 18 3.12 11.89 10.36
C ILE A 18 2.82 11.08 9.10
N PHE A 19 3.85 10.74 8.33
CA PHE A 19 3.71 9.97 7.10
C PHE A 19 3.10 8.59 7.34
N LYS A 20 3.49 7.92 8.42
CA LYS A 20 2.89 6.65 8.81
C LYS A 20 1.41 6.80 9.12
N LEU A 21 1.01 7.80 9.90
CA LEU A 21 -0.39 8.06 10.22
C LEU A 21 -1.22 8.36 8.96
N VAL A 22 -0.65 9.07 8.00
CA VAL A 22 -1.31 9.38 6.72
C VAL A 22 -1.39 8.13 5.82
N ALA A 23 -0.35 7.30 5.79
CA ALA A 23 -0.33 6.04 5.04
C ALA A 23 -1.34 5.01 5.58
N ASP A 24 -1.52 4.97 6.90
CA ASP A 24 -2.47 4.09 7.59
C ASP A 24 -3.92 4.64 7.58
N SER A 25 -4.11 5.90 7.19
CA SER A 25 -5.43 6.52 7.18
C SER A 25 -6.36 5.88 6.13
N PRO A 26 -7.61 5.55 6.50
CA PRO A 26 -8.59 5.07 5.53
C PRO A 26 -8.98 6.15 4.51
N ILE A 27 -8.81 7.43 4.84
CA ILE A 27 -9.22 8.57 3.98
C ILE A 27 -8.36 8.64 2.71
N THR A 28 -7.03 8.56 2.86
CA THR A 28 -6.09 8.51 1.72
C THR A 28 -6.29 7.29 0.83
N SER A 29 -6.94 6.25 1.35
CA SER A 29 -7.23 5.02 0.62
C SER A 29 -8.47 5.12 -0.26
N LEU A 30 -9.35 6.07 0.02
CA LEU A 30 -10.64 6.23 -0.68
C LEU A 30 -10.60 7.36 -1.71
N GLU A 31 -9.72 8.34 -1.55
CA GLU A 31 -9.75 9.58 -2.34
C GLU A 31 -8.70 9.65 -3.46
N THR A 32 -7.62 8.84 -3.41
CA THR A 32 -6.51 8.95 -4.37
C THR A 32 -6.08 7.60 -4.93
N ASP A 33 -5.91 7.52 -6.26
CA ASP A 33 -5.38 6.34 -6.95
C ASP A 33 -3.86 6.15 -6.72
N GLU A 34 -3.12 7.21 -6.37
CA GLU A 34 -1.69 7.17 -6.08
C GLU A 34 -1.43 6.83 -4.59
N PRO A 35 -0.61 5.82 -4.29
CA PRO A 35 -0.21 5.55 -2.90
C PRO A 35 0.53 6.72 -2.27
N PHE A 36 0.18 7.07 -1.04
CA PHE A 36 0.82 8.12 -0.27
C PHE A 36 2.37 8.08 -0.27
N PRO A 37 3.05 6.92 -0.14
CA PRO A 37 4.52 6.88 -0.15
C PRO A 37 5.12 7.42 -1.46
N LEU A 38 4.43 7.23 -2.59
CA LEU A 38 4.88 7.80 -3.87
C LEU A 38 4.68 9.31 -3.89
N ALA A 39 3.49 9.78 -3.49
CA ALA A 39 3.18 11.21 -3.42
C ALA A 39 4.17 11.94 -2.50
N ALA A 40 4.39 11.42 -1.28
CA ALA A 40 5.32 11.98 -0.31
C ALA A 40 6.75 12.04 -0.86
N SER A 41 7.20 10.99 -1.59
CA SER A 41 8.54 10.94 -2.18
C SER A 41 8.82 11.98 -3.28
N ARG A 42 7.78 12.69 -3.75
CA ARG A 42 7.85 13.67 -4.84
C ARG A 42 7.75 15.12 -4.37
N VAL A 43 7.43 15.37 -3.09
CA VAL A 43 7.24 16.72 -2.55
C VAL A 43 8.56 17.49 -2.46
N SER A 44 9.56 16.92 -1.78
CA SER A 44 10.87 17.54 -1.59
C SER A 44 11.97 16.48 -1.42
N ARG A 45 13.24 16.89 -1.53
CA ARG A 45 14.40 16.00 -1.28
C ARG A 45 14.35 15.40 0.14
N ARG A 46 13.94 16.21 1.13
CA ARG A 46 13.81 15.78 2.52
C ARG A 46 12.70 14.76 2.69
N TRP A 47 11.52 15.02 2.16
CA TRP A 47 10.39 14.09 2.23
C TRP A 47 10.72 12.77 1.56
N ARG A 48 11.42 12.82 0.41
CA ARG A 48 11.93 11.63 -0.27
C ARG A 48 12.89 10.84 0.62
N ALA A 49 13.85 11.50 1.26
CA ALA A 49 14.80 10.84 2.14
C ALA A 49 14.09 10.15 3.32
N VAL A 50 13.21 10.85 4.02
CA VAL A 50 12.43 10.30 5.16
C VAL A 50 11.54 9.15 4.72
N THR A 51 10.83 9.31 3.60
CA THR A 51 9.92 8.27 3.09
C THR A 51 10.69 7.01 2.71
N LEU A 52 11.82 7.13 2.01
CA LEU A 52 12.63 5.97 1.62
C LEU A 52 13.35 5.31 2.81
N ALA A 53 13.67 6.08 3.85
CA ALA A 53 14.33 5.59 5.06
C ALA A 53 13.37 4.90 6.06
N SER A 54 12.05 4.95 5.83
CA SER A 54 11.03 4.44 6.76
C SER A 54 10.25 3.27 6.15
N PRO A 55 10.71 2.02 6.35
CA PRO A 55 10.10 0.81 5.77
C PRO A 55 8.61 0.67 6.10
N GLU A 56 8.17 1.13 7.26
CA GLU A 56 6.79 1.04 7.72
C GLU A 56 5.79 1.80 6.85
N ILE A 57 6.23 2.85 6.14
CA ILE A 57 5.38 3.64 5.25
C ILE A 57 5.03 2.83 3.99
N TRP A 58 5.91 1.91 3.59
CA TRP A 58 5.76 1.03 2.43
C TRP A 58 5.09 -0.30 2.76
N ALA A 59 4.82 -0.57 4.05
CA ALA A 59 4.29 -1.84 4.54
C ALA A 59 2.95 -2.22 3.92
N THR A 60 2.16 -1.23 3.50
CA THR A 60 0.83 -1.45 2.94
C THR A 60 0.91 -1.67 1.43
N VAL A 61 0.77 -2.92 1.00
CA VAL A 61 0.69 -3.31 -0.42
C VAL A 61 -0.77 -3.42 -0.81
N ARG A 62 -1.20 -2.59 -1.77
CA ARG A 62 -2.59 -2.55 -2.22
C ARG A 62 -2.74 -3.13 -3.63
N PHE A 63 -3.67 -4.06 -3.76
CA PHE A 63 -4.11 -4.60 -5.04
C PHE A 63 -5.52 -4.09 -5.31
N THR A 64 -5.65 -3.06 -6.15
CA THR A 64 -6.94 -2.48 -6.57
C THR A 64 -7.16 -2.66 -8.07
N ARG A 65 -8.40 -2.51 -8.55
CA ARG A 65 -8.71 -2.55 -9.98
C ARG A 65 -7.97 -1.50 -10.81
N ARG A 66 -7.74 -0.31 -10.26
CA ARG A 66 -7.17 0.85 -10.99
C ARG A 66 -5.65 0.94 -10.87
N SER A 67 -5.06 0.44 -9.79
CA SER A 67 -3.65 0.66 -9.47
C SER A 67 -2.80 -0.62 -9.28
N CYS A 68 -3.28 -1.79 -9.75
CA CYS A 68 -2.51 -3.04 -9.79
C CYS A 68 -1.34 -2.98 -10.81
N SER A 69 -0.27 -2.26 -10.49
CA SER A 69 1.03 -2.45 -11.11
C SER A 69 1.84 -3.43 -10.27
N TRP A 70 2.09 -4.64 -10.78
CA TRP A 70 2.95 -5.65 -10.12
C TRP A 70 4.33 -5.10 -9.82
N LYS A 71 4.84 -4.23 -10.69
CA LYS A 71 6.10 -3.53 -10.50
C LYS A 71 6.07 -2.65 -9.24
N LEU A 72 4.92 -2.03 -8.97
CA LEU A 72 4.75 -1.20 -7.79
C LEU A 72 4.68 -2.04 -6.52
N ALA A 73 3.94 -3.16 -6.54
CA ALA A 73 3.89 -4.10 -5.43
C ALA A 73 5.30 -4.64 -5.09
N ASN A 74 6.06 -5.07 -6.09
CA ASN A 74 7.45 -5.51 -5.90
C ASN A 74 8.32 -4.40 -5.30
N ALA A 75 8.23 -3.18 -5.81
CA ALA A 75 8.99 -2.05 -5.28
C ALA A 75 8.65 -1.73 -3.82
N PHE A 76 7.40 -1.93 -3.38
CA PHE A 76 7.00 -1.76 -1.98
C PHE A 76 7.56 -2.89 -1.11
N ILE A 77 7.47 -4.13 -1.59
CA ILE A 77 8.01 -5.31 -0.90
C ILE A 77 9.54 -5.20 -0.73
N GLU A 78 10.24 -4.71 -1.74
CA GLU A 78 11.69 -4.47 -1.67
C GLU A 78 12.03 -3.39 -0.64
N ARG A 79 11.29 -2.26 -0.64
CA ARG A 79 11.53 -1.14 0.29
C ARG A 79 11.18 -1.44 1.74
N THR A 80 10.28 -2.38 1.98
CA THR A 80 9.91 -2.80 3.34
C THR A 80 10.96 -3.71 3.98
N GLY A 81 11.87 -4.31 3.20
CA GLY A 81 12.98 -5.10 3.74
C GLY A 81 12.53 -6.31 4.56
N SER A 82 12.72 -6.29 5.87
CA SER A 82 12.22 -7.32 6.81
C SER A 82 10.99 -6.88 7.60
N TYR A 83 10.52 -5.64 7.41
CA TYR A 83 9.38 -5.10 8.14
C TYR A 83 8.08 -5.85 7.77
N PRO A 84 7.14 -6.03 8.72
CA PRO A 84 5.89 -6.75 8.44
C PRO A 84 5.02 -6.06 7.38
N LEU A 85 4.42 -6.86 6.49
CA LEU A 85 3.56 -6.41 5.39
C LEU A 85 2.09 -6.43 5.77
N ASP A 86 1.37 -5.38 5.39
CA ASP A 86 -0.09 -5.32 5.43
C ASP A 86 -0.62 -5.37 3.98
N ILE A 87 -1.44 -6.36 3.67
CA ILE A 87 -1.87 -6.64 2.30
C ILE A 87 -3.35 -6.32 2.18
N SER A 88 -3.67 -5.32 1.36
CA SER A 88 -5.05 -4.95 1.07
C SER A 88 -5.41 -5.39 -0.34
N VAL A 89 -6.41 -6.25 -0.46
CA VAL A 89 -6.97 -6.65 -1.76
C VAL A 89 -8.34 -5.98 -1.86
N GLY A 90 -8.39 -4.87 -2.60
CA GLY A 90 -9.57 -4.03 -2.76
C GLY A 90 -10.31 -4.37 -4.05
N LEU A 91 -11.54 -4.87 -3.92
CA LEU A 91 -12.52 -4.85 -5.01
C LEU A 91 -13.28 -3.53 -4.89
N GLU A 92 -13.00 -2.56 -5.77
CA GLU A 92 -13.83 -1.34 -5.84
C GLU A 92 -15.31 -1.73 -6.00
N PRO A 93 -16.24 -1.00 -5.36
CA PRO A 93 -17.67 -1.27 -5.45
C PRO A 93 -18.12 -1.27 -6.91
N TYR A 94 -18.90 -2.29 -7.27
CA TYR A 94 -19.44 -2.48 -8.60
C TYR A 94 -20.43 -1.35 -8.93
N THR A 95 -19.98 -0.30 -9.61
CA THR A 95 -20.89 0.60 -10.32
C THR A 95 -21.43 -0.16 -11.54
N ARG A 96 -22.76 -0.31 -11.61
CA ARG A 96 -23.50 -1.14 -12.56
C ARG A 96 -23.25 -0.80 -14.04
N ALA A 97 -22.54 0.30 -14.32
CA ALA A 97 -22.25 0.84 -15.65
C ALA A 97 -20.87 0.46 -16.20
N ASP A 98 -19.98 -0.12 -15.39
CA ASP A 98 -18.63 -0.46 -15.83
C ASP A 98 -18.58 -1.92 -16.34
N LEU A 99 -18.11 -2.10 -17.59
CA LEU A 99 -17.73 -3.40 -18.15
C LEU A 99 -16.98 -4.22 -17.09
N PRO A 100 -17.21 -5.55 -16.97
CA PRO A 100 -16.40 -6.36 -16.06
C PRO A 100 -14.93 -6.23 -16.49
N PRO A 101 -14.04 -5.63 -15.67
CA PRO A 101 -12.65 -5.56 -16.02
C PRO A 101 -12.07 -6.97 -16.06
N PRO A 102 -10.95 -7.16 -16.78
CA PRO A 102 -10.22 -8.42 -16.75
C PRO A 102 -9.99 -8.80 -15.30
N ARG A 103 -10.57 -9.94 -14.90
CA ARG A 103 -10.37 -10.52 -13.58
C ARG A 103 -8.88 -10.72 -13.42
N THR A 104 -8.25 -9.97 -12.55
CA THR A 104 -6.90 -10.30 -12.14
C THR A 104 -7.00 -11.58 -11.32
N PRO A 105 -6.44 -12.71 -11.78
CA PRO A 105 -6.55 -13.97 -11.06
C PRO A 105 -5.89 -13.82 -9.70
N ALA A 106 -6.52 -14.30 -8.63
CA ALA A 106 -5.94 -14.29 -7.30
C ALA A 106 -4.55 -14.96 -7.28
N SER A 107 -4.32 -15.95 -8.15
CA SER A 107 -3.02 -16.60 -8.35
C SER A 107 -1.88 -15.63 -8.68
N ASN A 108 -2.13 -14.55 -9.41
CA ASN A 108 -1.08 -13.60 -9.79
C ASN A 108 -0.69 -12.71 -8.61
N ILE A 109 -1.66 -12.34 -7.77
CA ILE A 109 -1.39 -11.62 -6.53
C ILE A 109 -0.55 -12.52 -5.64
N LEU A 110 -0.98 -13.76 -5.42
CA LEU A 110 -0.30 -14.74 -4.59
C LEU A 110 1.13 -15.05 -5.07
N ALA A 111 1.39 -15.06 -6.38
CA ALA A 111 2.74 -15.24 -6.91
C ALA A 111 3.71 -14.11 -6.47
N VAL A 112 3.20 -12.89 -6.28
CA VAL A 112 4.00 -11.74 -5.85
C VAL A 112 4.19 -11.73 -4.33
N ILE A 113 3.11 -11.93 -3.58
CA ILE A 113 3.16 -11.79 -2.12
C ILE A 113 3.56 -13.08 -1.40
N GLY A 114 3.27 -14.23 -2.00
CA GLY A 114 3.43 -15.57 -1.41
C GLY A 114 4.85 -15.87 -0.89
N PRO A 115 5.93 -15.53 -1.62
CA PRO A 115 7.30 -15.69 -1.13
C PRO A 115 7.58 -14.94 0.19
N HIS A 116 6.75 -13.93 0.51
CA HIS A 116 6.90 -13.08 1.69
C HIS A 116 5.86 -13.38 2.78
N ILE A 117 5.16 -14.52 2.73
CA ILE A 117 4.08 -14.89 3.66
C ILE A 117 4.48 -14.82 5.13
N HIS A 118 5.74 -15.14 5.45
CA HIS A 118 6.32 -15.08 6.79
C HIS A 118 6.36 -13.65 7.39
N ARG A 119 6.23 -12.61 6.56
CA ARG A 119 6.21 -11.20 6.98
C ARG A 119 4.80 -10.63 7.09
N TRP A 120 3.77 -11.38 6.72
CA TRP A 120 2.42 -10.83 6.68
C TRP A 120 1.89 -10.60 8.09
N ARG A 121 1.42 -9.38 8.34
CA ARG A 121 0.84 -8.96 9.64
C ARG A 121 -0.67 -8.84 9.57
N LYS A 122 -1.20 -8.26 8.49
CA LYS A 122 -2.65 -8.11 8.27
C LYS A 122 -3.00 -8.38 6.81
N ILE A 123 -4.16 -9.00 6.61
CA ILE A 123 -4.77 -9.18 5.29
C ILE A 123 -6.25 -8.78 5.37
N PRO A 124 -6.59 -7.49 5.39
CA PRO A 124 -7.96 -7.06 5.23
C PRO A 124 -8.46 -7.47 3.84
N LEU A 125 -9.34 -8.47 3.81
CA LEU A 125 -10.04 -8.90 2.61
C LEU A 125 -11.33 -8.10 2.48
N CYS A 126 -11.40 -7.20 1.50
CA CYS A 126 -12.60 -6.42 1.24
C CYS A 126 -13.22 -6.88 -0.10
N GLY A 127 -14.29 -7.67 -0.05
CA GLY A 127 -14.88 -8.27 -1.25
C GLY A 127 -16.12 -9.12 -1.02
N SER A 128 -16.73 -9.61 -2.11
CA SER A 128 -17.88 -10.53 -2.04
C SER A 128 -17.45 -11.96 -1.66
N LYS A 129 -18.35 -12.73 -1.01
CA LYS A 129 -18.12 -14.11 -0.51
C LYS A 129 -17.44 -15.08 -1.49
N ARG A 130 -17.57 -14.84 -2.81
CA ARG A 130 -17.12 -15.73 -3.88
C ARG A 130 -15.59 -15.78 -4.07
N TYR A 131 -14.86 -14.74 -3.65
CA TYR A 131 -13.39 -14.68 -3.73
C TYR A 131 -12.68 -15.28 -2.51
N PHE A 132 -13.38 -15.38 -1.37
CA PHE A 132 -12.81 -15.97 -0.15
C PHE A 132 -12.57 -17.48 -0.27
N ALA A 133 -13.25 -18.15 -1.20
CA ALA A 133 -13.06 -19.57 -1.47
C ALA A 133 -11.64 -19.85 -2.01
N ASP A 134 -11.19 -19.06 -2.99
CA ASP A 134 -9.89 -19.23 -3.63
C ASP A 134 -8.71 -18.94 -2.68
N LEU A 135 -8.86 -17.94 -1.80
CA LEU A 135 -7.81 -17.57 -0.83
C LEU A 135 -7.73 -18.53 0.36
N ARG A 136 -8.85 -19.14 0.77
CA ARG A 136 -8.83 -20.15 1.85
C ARG A 136 -8.09 -21.40 1.44
N GLN A 137 -8.25 -21.85 0.20
CA GLN A 137 -7.57 -23.05 -0.30
C GLN A 137 -6.04 -22.90 -0.16
N PHE A 138 -5.50 -21.70 -0.43
CA PHE A 138 -4.07 -21.43 -0.39
C PHE A 138 -3.49 -21.26 1.03
N MET A 139 -4.28 -20.82 2.01
CA MET A 139 -3.79 -20.68 3.39
C MET A 139 -3.82 -21.99 4.19
N HIS A 140 -4.36 -23.07 3.62
CA HIS A 140 -4.48 -24.38 4.24
C HIS A 140 -3.50 -25.44 3.68
N ASP A 141 -2.75 -25.10 2.63
CA ASP A 141 -1.62 -25.87 2.11
C ASP A 141 -0.29 -25.25 2.57
#